data_AF-A0A0R3TZ06-F1
#
_entry.id   AF-A0A0R3TZ06-F1
#
_cell.length_a   1.000
_cell.length_b   1.000
_cell.length_c   1.000
_cell.angle_alpha   90.00
_cell.angle_beta   90.00
_cell.angle_gamma   90.00
#
_symmetry.space_group_name_H-M   'P 1'
#
loop_
_entity.id
_entity.type
_entity.pdbx_description
1 polymer ?
#
loop_
_entity_poly.entity_id
_entity_poly.type
_entity_poly.pdbx_seq_one_letter_code
_entity_poly.pdbx_strand_id
1 'polypeptide(L)'
;MTDALLNDQLDFVQLLLEKGLDIFNFLTDWRLEDLYFATNAIKNNFFSRLFRSLPDDRANMTLQAIGNVLEQIIGNGYQHPYSTKQFDPHLRTVVDPSKQPGRNRKCWSNTGSADHSSEVRNSNDFGLLYVWIPGGGVRGNEEDDPTGWGEEVTTCFRYPYTELLQWALLTCRFSLARFMVLSGEEAIAKALLSVRILRGMRKFVDSESEVEIIKSLKAQEEYV
;
A
#
# COMPACT_ATOMS: atom_id res chain seq x y z
N MET A 1 3.36 5.49 15.81
CA MET A 1 3.52 5.49 14.33
C MET A 1 2.44 6.32 13.67
N THR A 2 1.15 6.00 13.87
CA THR A 2 0.02 6.76 13.30
C THR A 2 0.10 8.27 13.57
N ASP A 3 0.30 8.68 14.81
CA ASP A 3 0.40 10.12 15.15
C ASP A 3 1.60 10.80 14.51
N ALA A 4 2.74 10.10 14.41
CA ALA A 4 3.93 10.62 13.75
C ALA A 4 3.67 10.83 12.25
N LEU A 5 2.98 9.88 11.60
CA LEU A 5 2.55 10.03 10.20
C LEU A 5 1.59 11.21 10.04
N LEU A 6 0.51 11.27 10.83
CA LEU A 6 -0.51 12.31 10.70
C LEU A 6 0.06 13.73 10.86
N ASN A 7 1.04 13.90 11.74
CA ASN A 7 1.69 15.17 12.05
C ASN A 7 2.95 15.48 11.21
N ASP A 8 3.20 14.74 10.11
CA ASP A 8 4.37 14.90 9.23
C ASP A 8 5.73 14.84 9.96
N GLN A 9 5.81 14.02 11.01
CA GLN A 9 6.99 13.89 11.87
C GLN A 9 7.91 12.78 11.36
N LEU A 10 8.72 13.09 10.33
CA LEU A 10 9.64 12.13 9.71
C LEU A 10 10.63 11.50 10.70
N ASP A 11 11.23 12.28 11.59
CA ASP A 11 12.25 11.80 12.53
C ASP A 11 11.68 10.74 13.48
N PHE A 12 10.45 10.94 13.96
CA PHE A 12 9.75 9.96 14.79
C PHE A 12 9.37 8.71 14.00
N VAL A 13 9.01 8.84 12.72
CA VAL A 13 8.75 7.69 11.86
C VAL A 13 10.02 6.86 11.66
N GLN A 14 11.15 7.50 11.36
CA GLN A 14 12.46 6.83 11.23
C GLN A 14 12.84 6.14 12.54
N LEU A 15 12.74 6.85 13.66
CA LEU A 15 13.06 6.31 14.99
C LEU A 15 12.21 5.08 15.31
N LEU A 16 10.89 5.14 15.07
CA LEU A 16 10.01 4.01 15.36
C LEU A 16 10.38 2.76 14.53
N LEU A 17 10.72 2.94 13.26
CA LEU A 17 11.18 1.85 12.39
C LEU A 17 12.53 1.31 12.85
N GLU A 18 13.47 2.17 13.25
CA GLU A 18 14.77 1.77 13.81
C GLU A 18 14.63 0.98 15.12
N LYS A 19 13.63 1.31 15.95
CA LYS A 19 13.34 0.60 17.20
C LYS A 19 12.57 -0.71 17.02
N GLY A 20 12.33 -1.13 15.77
CA GLY A 20 11.78 -2.45 15.46
C GLY A 20 10.28 -2.48 15.22
N LEU A 21 9.64 -1.33 14.97
CA LEU A 21 8.27 -1.34 14.46
C LEU A 21 8.23 -1.97 13.07
N ASP A 22 7.48 -3.06 12.93
CA ASP A 22 7.29 -3.71 11.64
C ASP A 22 6.21 -3.00 10.82
N ILE A 23 6.63 -2.39 9.71
CA ILE A 23 5.74 -1.66 8.81
C ILE A 23 4.69 -2.55 8.14
N PHE A 24 5.00 -3.83 7.90
CA PHE A 24 4.09 -4.77 7.25
C PHE A 24 2.93 -5.15 8.16
N ASN A 25 3.20 -5.33 9.46
CA ASN A 25 2.16 -5.56 10.46
C ASN A 25 1.40 -4.29 10.83
N PHE A 26 2.07 -3.14 10.77
CA PHE A 26 1.43 -1.86 11.06
C PHE A 26 0.39 -1.46 10.01
N LEU A 27 0.73 -1.61 8.72
CA LEU A 27 -0.09 -1.10 7.63
C LEU A 27 -1.07 -2.15 7.12
N THR A 28 -2.27 -2.13 7.69
CA THR A 28 -3.44 -2.88 7.23
C THR A 28 -4.36 -2.00 6.38
N ASP A 29 -5.30 -2.62 5.66
CA ASP A 29 -6.33 -1.91 4.89
C ASP A 29 -7.04 -0.85 5.75
N TRP A 30 -7.55 -1.28 6.90
CA TRP A 30 -8.22 -0.42 7.88
C TRP A 30 -7.33 0.72 8.35
N ARG A 31 -6.04 0.46 8.59
CA ARG A 31 -5.11 1.49 9.03
C ARG A 31 -4.89 2.54 7.96
N LEU A 32 -4.80 2.12 6.69
CA LEU A 32 -4.63 3.04 5.58
C LEU A 32 -5.88 3.90 5.37
N GLU A 33 -7.07 3.29 5.41
CA GLU A 33 -8.35 4.03 5.35
C GLU A 33 -8.45 5.07 6.48
N ASP A 34 -8.10 4.68 7.70
CA ASP A 34 -8.08 5.56 8.87
C ASP A 34 -7.10 6.74 8.69
N LEU A 35 -5.92 6.52 8.10
CA LEU A 35 -4.97 7.58 7.77
C LEU A 35 -5.51 8.59 6.75
N TYR A 36 -6.23 8.12 5.72
CA TYR A 36 -6.88 8.99 4.74
C TYR A 36 -8.06 9.75 5.38
N PHE A 37 -8.87 9.07 6.18
CA PHE A 37 -10.00 9.65 6.88
C PHE A 37 -9.56 10.76 7.85
N ALA A 38 -8.58 10.47 8.71
CA ALA A 38 -8.04 11.44 9.66
C ALA A 38 -7.41 12.64 8.94
N THR A 39 -6.76 12.44 7.78
CA THR A 39 -6.22 13.57 7.01
C THR A 39 -7.31 14.43 6.37
N ASN A 40 -8.41 13.82 5.93
CA ASN A 40 -9.56 14.58 5.43
C ASN A 40 -10.16 15.49 6.52
N ALA A 41 -10.22 15.00 7.76
CA ALA A 41 -10.74 15.74 8.90
C ALA A 41 -9.91 16.99 9.22
N ILE A 42 -8.63 17.02 8.86
CA ILE A 42 -7.73 18.18 9.03
C ILE A 42 -8.06 19.31 8.02
N LYS A 43 -9.00 19.10 7.08
CA LYS A 43 -9.56 20.12 6.16
C LYS A 43 -8.51 20.94 5.40
N ASN A 44 -7.51 20.29 4.82
CA ASN A 44 -6.69 20.95 3.80
C ASN A 44 -7.57 21.22 2.56
N ASN A 45 -7.65 22.49 2.14
CA ASN A 45 -8.45 22.94 0.98
C ASN A 45 -8.16 22.16 -0.30
N PHE A 46 -6.93 21.64 -0.44
CA PHE A 46 -6.51 20.86 -1.59
C PHE A 46 -7.03 19.40 -1.53
N PHE A 47 -6.90 18.72 -0.39
CA PHE A 47 -7.36 17.34 -0.23
C PHE A 47 -8.89 17.25 -0.38
N SER A 48 -9.64 18.18 0.20
CA SER A 48 -11.10 18.23 0.03
C SER A 48 -11.53 18.43 -1.43
N ARG A 49 -10.73 19.13 -2.25
CA ARG A 49 -10.99 19.29 -3.70
C ARG A 49 -10.72 18.02 -4.49
N LEU A 50 -9.63 17.31 -4.20
CA LEU A 50 -9.32 16.02 -4.84
C LEU A 50 -10.44 15.00 -4.62
N PHE A 51 -11.00 14.97 -3.42
CA PHE A 51 -12.05 14.03 -3.04
C PHE A 51 -13.47 14.60 -3.21
N ARG A 52 -13.63 15.76 -3.85
CA ARG A 52 -14.94 16.41 -4.08
C ARG A 52 -15.87 15.60 -4.99
N SER A 53 -15.32 14.72 -5.82
CA SER A 53 -16.10 13.82 -6.68
C SER A 53 -16.73 12.66 -5.92
N LEU A 54 -16.40 12.46 -4.64
CA LEU A 54 -17.04 11.46 -3.80
C LEU A 54 -18.32 12.01 -3.18
N PRO A 55 -19.39 11.19 -3.08
CA PRO A 55 -20.59 11.56 -2.33
C PRO A 55 -20.22 11.84 -0.86
N ASP A 56 -20.65 13.00 -0.36
CA ASP A 56 -20.38 13.65 0.95
C ASP A 56 -20.75 12.82 2.20
N ASP A 57 -21.04 11.53 2.04
CA ASP A 57 -21.18 10.64 3.17
C ASP A 57 -19.81 10.47 3.82
N ARG A 58 -19.68 11.10 4.99
CA ARG A 58 -18.48 11.17 5.84
C ARG A 58 -17.95 9.80 6.28
N ALA A 59 -18.56 8.71 5.83
CA ALA A 59 -18.20 7.31 6.10
C ALA A 59 -17.53 6.59 4.90
N ASN A 60 -17.31 7.27 3.77
CA ASN A 60 -16.99 6.61 2.51
C ASN A 60 -15.50 6.61 2.11
N MET A 61 -14.58 6.97 3.00
CA MET A 61 -13.13 6.96 2.72
C MET A 61 -12.59 5.52 2.70
N THR A 62 -13.15 4.71 1.82
CA THR A 62 -12.77 3.32 1.58
C THR A 62 -11.62 3.27 0.57
N LEU A 63 -10.84 2.19 0.59
CA LEU A 63 -9.79 1.96 -0.40
C LEU A 63 -10.33 2.03 -1.82
N GLN A 64 -11.54 1.55 -2.07
CA GLN A 64 -12.16 1.63 -3.39
C GLN A 64 -12.35 3.08 -3.85
N ALA A 65 -12.80 3.95 -2.95
CA ALA A 65 -12.98 5.36 -3.24
C ALA A 65 -11.63 6.05 -3.50
N ILE A 66 -10.60 5.70 -2.72
CA ILE A 66 -9.22 6.18 -2.91
C ILE A 66 -8.66 5.70 -4.26
N GLY A 67 -8.91 4.45 -4.65
CA GLY A 67 -8.56 3.88 -5.95
C GLY A 67 -9.14 4.69 -7.11
N ASN A 68 -10.44 5.01 -7.04
CA ASN A 68 -11.09 5.84 -8.05
C ASN A 68 -10.46 7.24 -8.18
N VAL A 69 -10.04 7.84 -7.06
CA VAL A 69 -9.34 9.13 -7.06
C VAL A 69 -7.97 9.01 -7.72
N LEU A 70 -7.22 7.95 -7.40
CA LEU A 70 -5.92 7.68 -8.04
C LEU A 70 -6.06 7.43 -9.55
N GLU A 71 -7.10 6.75 -9.99
CA GLU A 71 -7.42 6.58 -11.41
C GLU A 71 -7.72 7.92 -12.10
N GLN A 72 -8.48 8.81 -11.45
CA GLN A 72 -8.75 10.15 -11.98
C GLN A 72 -7.49 11.01 -12.06
N ILE A 73 -6.62 10.93 -11.05
CA ILE A 73 -5.38 11.70 -10.96
C ILE A 73 -4.38 11.22 -12.02
N ILE A 74 -4.08 9.92 -12.05
CA ILE A 74 -3.09 9.35 -12.97
C ILE A 74 -3.62 9.35 -14.41
N GLY A 75 -4.89 8.98 -14.59
CA GLY A 75 -5.58 8.95 -15.89
C GLY A 75 -5.00 7.95 -16.88
N ASN A 76 -5.26 8.19 -18.18
CA ASN A 76 -4.72 7.40 -19.30
C ASN A 76 -5.03 5.88 -19.25
N GLY A 77 -6.23 5.52 -18.76
CA GLY A 77 -6.64 4.11 -18.64
C GLY A 77 -5.90 3.34 -17.54
N TYR A 78 -5.22 4.04 -16.62
CA TYR A 78 -4.70 3.44 -15.41
C TYR A 78 -5.85 2.89 -14.56
N GLN A 79 -5.70 1.64 -14.11
CA GLN A 79 -6.61 1.01 -13.17
C GLN A 79 -5.88 0.78 -11.85
N HIS A 80 -6.42 1.33 -10.77
CA HIS A 80 -5.85 1.13 -9.46
C HIS A 80 -6.36 -0.20 -8.91
N PRO A 81 -5.52 -1.04 -8.28
CA PRO A 81 -6.01 -2.34 -7.85
C PRO A 81 -7.01 -2.25 -6.67
N TYR A 82 -7.05 -1.11 -5.97
CA TYR A 82 -8.12 -0.81 -5.01
C TYR A 82 -9.51 -0.66 -5.63
N SER A 83 -9.61 -0.29 -6.91
CA SER A 83 -10.89 -0.08 -7.58
C SER A 83 -11.63 -1.40 -7.85
N THR A 84 -10.91 -2.52 -7.83
CA THR A 84 -11.48 -3.85 -8.06
C THR A 84 -11.95 -4.46 -6.75
N LYS A 85 -13.17 -5.00 -6.72
CA LYS A 85 -13.71 -5.71 -5.54
C LYS A 85 -13.08 -7.08 -5.28
N GLN A 86 -12.17 -7.53 -6.14
CA GLN A 86 -11.53 -8.83 -6.06
C GLN A 86 -10.23 -8.71 -5.26
N PHE A 87 -9.93 -9.75 -4.49
CA PHE A 87 -8.66 -9.88 -3.81
C PHE A 87 -7.53 -9.90 -4.85
N ASP A 88 -6.66 -8.89 -4.82
CA ASP A 88 -5.48 -8.87 -5.66
C ASP A 88 -4.28 -9.48 -4.90
N PRO A 89 -3.85 -10.71 -5.26
CA PRO A 89 -2.70 -11.35 -4.63
C PRO A 89 -1.37 -10.63 -4.90
N HIS A 90 -1.32 -9.70 -5.85
CA HIS A 90 -0.14 -8.87 -6.11
C HIS A 90 -0.01 -7.68 -5.16
N LEU A 91 -1.12 -7.19 -4.60
CA LEU A 91 -1.11 -6.10 -3.61
C LEU A 91 -1.13 -6.60 -2.16
N ARG A 92 -1.64 -7.80 -1.91
CA ARG A 92 -1.87 -8.31 -0.55
C ARG A 92 -0.97 -9.50 -0.26
N THR A 93 -0.40 -9.53 0.93
CA THR A 93 0.32 -10.68 1.45
C THR A 93 -0.32 -11.10 2.77
N VAL A 94 -0.43 -12.41 2.98
CA VAL A 94 -0.76 -12.95 4.28
C VAL A 94 0.53 -12.95 5.10
N VAL A 95 0.52 -12.27 6.23
CA VAL A 95 1.57 -12.42 7.24
C VAL A 95 1.07 -13.43 8.25
N ASP A 96 1.79 -14.54 8.36
CA ASP A 96 1.60 -15.54 9.41
C ASP A 96 2.22 -14.97 10.70
N PRO A 97 1.43 -14.64 11.75
CA PRO A 97 1.95 -14.07 12.99
C PRO A 97 2.96 -14.99 13.69
N SER A 98 2.89 -16.30 13.43
CA SER A 98 3.75 -17.33 14.04
C SER A 98 5.13 -17.42 13.39
N LYS A 99 5.32 -16.85 12.19
CA LYS A 99 6.60 -16.79 11.48
C LYS A 99 7.02 -15.35 11.32
N GLN A 100 7.71 -14.83 12.33
CA GLN A 100 8.43 -13.56 12.18
C GLN A 100 9.22 -13.56 10.86
N PRO A 101 9.12 -12.52 10.00
CA PRO A 101 9.92 -12.43 8.80
C PRO A 101 11.36 -12.01 9.17
N GLY A 102 12.04 -12.90 9.90
CA GLY A 102 13.47 -12.87 10.12
C GLY A 102 14.18 -13.17 8.82
N ARG A 103 14.67 -12.12 8.16
CA ARG A 103 15.93 -12.12 7.40
C ARG A 103 16.07 -13.05 6.18
N ASN A 104 15.04 -13.76 5.74
CA ASN A 104 15.10 -14.61 4.55
C ASN A 104 13.93 -14.31 3.58
N ARG A 105 13.88 -13.07 3.08
CA ARG A 105 13.34 -12.88 1.73
C ARG A 105 14.37 -13.50 0.79
N LYS A 106 14.22 -14.80 0.49
CA LYS A 106 15.00 -15.40 -0.60
C LYS A 106 14.80 -14.50 -1.80
N CYS A 107 15.90 -13.92 -2.27
CA CYS A 107 16.00 -13.28 -3.56
C CYS A 107 15.21 -14.11 -4.55
N TRP A 108 14.28 -13.48 -5.25
CA TRP A 108 13.79 -14.04 -6.50
C TRP A 108 14.94 -13.94 -7.51
N SER A 109 15.95 -14.80 -7.37
CA SER A 109 16.95 -15.03 -8.39
C SER A 109 16.39 -16.07 -9.34
N ASN A 110 15.92 -15.61 -10.50
CA ASN A 110 15.80 -16.47 -11.67
C ASN A 110 17.22 -16.97 -12.01
N THR A 111 17.60 -18.13 -11.48
CA THR A 111 18.80 -18.85 -11.88
C THR A 111 18.45 -19.60 -13.16
N GLY A 112 18.61 -18.92 -14.29
CA GLY A 112 18.79 -19.59 -15.57
C GLY A 112 20.20 -20.19 -15.58
N SER A 113 20.33 -21.47 -15.27
CA SER A 113 21.48 -22.28 -15.69
C SER A 113 20.96 -23.35 -16.63
N ALA A 114 21.49 -23.30 -17.85
CA ALA A 114 21.31 -24.30 -18.87
C ALA A 114 21.87 -25.65 -18.40
N ASP A 115 21.20 -26.75 -18.75
CA ASP A 115 21.83 -27.78 -19.58
C ASP A 115 20.82 -28.84 -20.04
N HIS A 116 21.14 -29.37 -21.23
CA HIS A 116 20.34 -30.26 -22.06
C HIS A 116 20.18 -31.67 -21.49
N SER A 117 18.97 -32.25 -21.57
CA SER A 117 18.75 -33.58 -22.17
C SER A 117 17.26 -33.89 -22.29
N SER A 118 16.92 -34.47 -23.44
CA SER A 118 15.59 -34.77 -23.94
C SER A 118 14.97 -35.99 -23.26
N GLU A 119 13.73 -35.87 -22.78
CA GLU A 119 12.78 -36.99 -22.79
C GLU A 119 11.34 -36.49 -22.71
N VAL A 120 10.54 -36.90 -23.70
CA VAL A 120 9.13 -36.58 -23.88
C VAL A 120 8.30 -37.39 -22.89
N ARG A 121 7.61 -36.72 -21.96
CA ARG A 121 6.38 -37.21 -21.34
C ARG A 121 5.41 -36.05 -21.12
N ASN A 122 4.26 -36.12 -21.79
CA ASN A 122 3.11 -35.25 -21.53
C ASN A 122 2.72 -35.35 -20.05
N SER A 123 2.86 -34.23 -19.34
CA SER A 123 2.25 -33.98 -18.04
C SER A 123 1.81 -32.53 -17.99
N ASN A 124 0.54 -32.31 -17.67
CA ASN A 124 -0.01 -31.01 -17.29
C ASN A 124 0.55 -30.58 -15.93
N ASP A 125 1.84 -30.25 -15.87
CA ASP A 125 2.49 -29.79 -14.64
C ASP A 125 2.48 -28.27 -14.58
N PHE A 126 1.30 -27.71 -14.32
CA PHE A 126 1.17 -26.35 -13.82
C PHE A 126 1.66 -26.37 -12.36
N GLY A 127 2.94 -26.00 -12.18
CA GLY A 127 3.57 -25.82 -10.88
C GLY A 127 2.73 -24.93 -9.97
N LEU A 128 2.03 -25.59 -9.05
CA LEU A 128 1.15 -25.01 -8.04
C LEU A 128 1.96 -24.20 -7.02
N LEU A 129 2.12 -22.90 -7.29
CA LEU A 129 2.43 -21.90 -6.28
C LEU A 129 1.09 -21.52 -5.60
N TYR A 130 0.75 -22.26 -4.53
CA TYR A 130 -0.25 -21.93 -3.50
C TYR A 130 -1.48 -21.14 -3.95
N VAL A 131 -2.39 -21.78 -4.69
CA VAL A 131 -3.80 -21.37 -4.73
C VAL A 131 -4.58 -22.41 -3.92
N TRP A 132 -4.86 -22.11 -2.65
CA TRP A 132 -5.83 -22.88 -1.89
C TRP A 132 -7.22 -22.27 -2.10
N ILE A 133 -8.11 -23.02 -2.75
CA ILE A 133 -9.50 -22.64 -3.01
C ILE A 133 -10.35 -23.11 -1.81
N PRO A 134 -11.08 -22.24 -1.08
CA PRO A 134 -11.98 -22.69 -0.05
C PRO A 134 -13.29 -23.18 -0.70
N GLY A 135 -13.48 -24.49 -0.74
CA GLY A 135 -14.73 -25.09 -1.20
C GLY A 135 -14.60 -26.55 -1.65
N GLY A 136 -14.55 -27.48 -0.69
CA GLY A 136 -14.60 -28.92 -0.95
C GLY A 136 -14.80 -29.70 0.34
N GLY A 137 -16.03 -30.17 0.58
CA GLY A 137 -16.42 -30.84 1.82
C GLY A 137 -15.89 -32.26 1.96
N VAL A 138 -15.57 -32.64 3.20
CA VAL A 138 -15.49 -34.04 3.64
C VAL A 138 -16.22 -34.16 4.99
N ARG A 139 -17.27 -34.99 4.98
CA ARG A 139 -18.02 -35.49 6.13
C ARG A 139 -17.09 -36.31 7.06
N GLY A 140 -17.18 -36.10 8.37
CA GLY A 140 -16.69 -37.08 9.35
C GLY A 140 -16.48 -36.54 10.76
N ASN A 141 -17.53 -36.73 11.57
CA ASN A 141 -17.57 -36.83 13.04
C ASN A 141 -17.46 -35.55 13.89
N GLU A 142 -18.58 -35.24 14.52
CA GLU A 142 -18.74 -34.41 15.72
C GLU A 142 -18.05 -35.09 16.90
N GLU A 143 -17.15 -34.38 17.58
CA GLU A 143 -16.93 -34.47 19.03
C GLU A 143 -16.13 -33.23 19.48
N ASP A 144 -16.58 -32.63 20.57
CA ASP A 144 -16.37 -31.25 21.01
C ASP A 144 -14.93 -30.86 21.38
N ASP A 145 -14.44 -29.75 20.80
CA ASP A 145 -13.41 -28.90 21.43
C ASP A 145 -13.70 -27.40 21.10
N PRO A 146 -14.13 -26.57 22.06
CA PRO A 146 -14.51 -25.18 21.81
C PRO A 146 -13.34 -24.18 21.93
N THR A 147 -12.08 -24.63 21.78
CA THR A 147 -10.90 -23.78 22.04
C THR A 147 -9.97 -23.63 20.84
N GLY A 148 -10.52 -23.36 19.66
CA GLY A 148 -9.77 -22.97 18.47
C GLY A 148 -10.20 -21.60 17.97
N TRP A 149 -9.79 -20.52 18.65
CA TRP A 149 -9.90 -19.18 18.09
C TRP A 149 -9.10 -19.17 16.79
N GLY A 150 -9.80 -19.17 15.65
CA GLY A 150 -9.19 -19.03 14.35
C GLY A 150 -8.28 -17.81 14.36
N GLU A 151 -6.99 -18.01 14.13
CA GLU A 151 -6.05 -16.92 13.90
C GLU A 151 -6.64 -16.06 12.79
N GLU A 152 -7.12 -14.87 13.16
CA GLU A 152 -7.68 -13.91 12.24
C GLU A 152 -6.54 -13.51 11.30
N VAL A 153 -6.51 -14.15 10.13
CA VAL A 153 -5.45 -13.96 9.14
C VAL A 153 -5.48 -12.49 8.73
N THR A 154 -4.59 -11.71 9.32
CA THR A 154 -4.50 -10.28 9.05
C THR A 154 -3.85 -10.11 7.68
N THR A 155 -4.66 -9.72 6.70
CA THR A 155 -4.16 -9.39 5.36
C THR A 155 -3.46 -8.03 5.43
N CYS A 156 -2.21 -7.95 4.99
CA CYS A 156 -1.47 -6.70 4.91
C CYS A 156 -0.98 -6.43 3.49
N PHE A 157 -0.44 -5.23 3.28
CA PHE A 157 0.06 -4.84 1.97
C PHE A 157 1.39 -5.52 1.65
N ARG A 158 1.51 -6.01 0.42
CA ARG A 158 2.75 -6.52 -0.15
C ARG A 158 3.82 -5.43 -0.22
N TYR A 159 3.40 -4.19 -0.47
CA TYR A 159 4.27 -3.04 -0.65
C TYR A 159 3.85 -1.86 0.25
N PRO A 160 4.03 -1.96 1.58
CA PRO A 160 3.47 -0.99 2.53
C PRO A 160 4.06 0.42 2.36
N TYR A 161 5.34 0.53 1.99
CA TYR A 161 5.96 1.82 1.65
C TYR A 161 5.38 2.45 0.38
N THR A 162 4.93 1.64 -0.59
CA THR A 162 4.27 2.17 -1.80
C THR A 162 2.89 2.71 -1.46
N GLU A 163 2.15 2.06 -0.57
CA GLU A 163 0.84 2.56 -0.12
C GLU A 163 0.96 3.83 0.73
N LEU A 164 1.92 3.87 1.65
CA LEU A 164 2.23 5.09 2.40
C LEU A 164 2.75 6.21 1.52
N LEU A 165 3.48 5.90 0.45
CA LEU A 165 3.92 6.89 -0.53
C LEU A 165 2.72 7.53 -1.22
N GLN A 166 1.75 6.74 -1.70
CA GLN A 166 0.55 7.28 -2.33
C GLN A 166 -0.23 8.18 -1.37
N TRP A 167 -0.40 7.75 -0.12
CA TRP A 167 -1.02 8.57 0.92
C TRP A 167 -0.25 9.87 1.17
N ALA A 168 1.07 9.80 1.34
CA ALA A 168 1.91 10.97 1.58
C ALA A 168 1.84 11.95 0.41
N LEU A 169 1.85 11.47 -0.84
CA LEU A 169 1.74 12.32 -2.03
C LEU A 169 0.37 12.98 -2.13
N LEU A 170 -0.73 12.22 -2.02
CA LEU A 170 -2.09 12.77 -2.09
C LEU A 170 -2.37 13.80 -1.00
N THR A 171 -1.67 13.70 0.12
CA THR A 171 -1.79 14.60 1.26
C THR A 171 -0.67 15.66 1.32
N CYS A 172 0.18 15.74 0.29
CA CYS A 172 1.27 16.70 0.14
C CYS A 172 2.33 16.68 1.27
N ARG A 173 2.56 15.52 1.89
CA ARG A 173 3.60 15.28 2.90
C ARG A 173 4.92 14.88 2.24
N PHE A 174 5.62 15.86 1.66
CA PHE A 174 6.75 15.60 0.76
C PHE A 174 7.98 15.01 1.46
N SER A 175 8.25 15.39 2.71
CA SER A 175 9.34 14.80 3.49
C SER A 175 9.13 13.31 3.74
N LEU A 176 7.92 12.93 4.18
CA LEU A 176 7.54 11.52 4.29
C LEU A 176 7.57 10.83 2.91
N ALA A 177 7.03 11.44 1.86
CA ALA A 177 7.03 10.85 0.52
C ALA A 177 8.46 10.55 0.03
N ARG A 178 9.41 11.48 0.22
CA ARG A 178 10.83 11.26 -0.13
C ARG A 178 11.41 10.07 0.63
N PHE A 179 11.13 9.98 1.93
CA PHE A 179 11.55 8.83 2.73
C PHE A 179 10.92 7.52 2.23
N MET A 180 9.63 7.50 1.89
CA MET A 180 8.95 6.29 1.39
C MET A 180 9.46 5.81 0.03
N VAL A 181 9.88 6.73 -0.87
CA VAL A 181 10.52 6.38 -2.15
C VAL A 181 11.85 5.63 -1.92
N LEU A 182 12.64 6.10 -0.95
CA LEU A 182 13.94 5.52 -0.61
C LEU A 182 13.81 4.26 0.25
N SER A 183 12.65 4.03 0.86
CA SER A 183 12.39 2.90 1.75
C SER A 183 11.87 1.69 1.00
N GLY A 184 12.33 0.50 1.36
CA GLY A 184 11.88 -0.78 0.80
C GLY A 184 12.39 -1.07 -0.62
N GLU A 185 11.67 -1.92 -1.36
CA GLU A 185 12.04 -2.34 -2.71
C GLU A 185 11.45 -1.39 -3.79
N GLU A 186 11.94 -1.48 -5.02
CA GLU A 186 11.39 -0.77 -6.20
C GLU A 186 11.45 0.78 -6.17
N ALA A 187 12.55 1.36 -5.69
CA ALA A 187 12.73 2.82 -5.59
C ALA A 187 12.50 3.56 -6.93
N ILE A 188 12.93 2.99 -8.06
CA ILE A 188 12.73 3.58 -9.39
C ILE A 188 11.23 3.60 -9.76
N ALA A 189 10.51 2.50 -9.54
CA ALA A 189 9.08 2.43 -9.82
C ALA A 189 8.31 3.42 -8.95
N LYS A 190 8.65 3.52 -7.66
CA LYS A 190 8.09 4.51 -6.74
C LYS A 190 8.37 5.94 -7.19
N ALA A 191 9.59 6.26 -7.62
CA ALA A 191 9.91 7.59 -8.13
C ALA A 191 9.08 7.95 -9.38
N LEU A 192 8.91 7.00 -10.31
CA LEU A 192 8.07 7.19 -11.49
C LEU A 192 6.59 7.36 -11.12
N LEU A 193 6.09 6.55 -10.17
CA LEU A 193 4.74 6.68 -9.63
C LEU A 193 4.53 8.07 -9.01
N SER A 194 5.49 8.54 -8.21
CA SER A 194 5.45 9.88 -7.61
C SER A 194 5.32 10.97 -8.66
N VAL A 195 6.16 10.92 -9.70
CA VAL A 195 6.10 11.88 -10.81
C VAL A 195 4.74 11.85 -11.52
N ARG A 196 4.17 10.65 -11.72
CA ARG A 196 2.86 10.49 -12.35
C ARG A 196 1.74 11.08 -11.49
N ILE A 197 1.72 10.75 -10.20
CA ILE A 197 0.72 11.25 -9.25
C ILE A 197 0.81 12.78 -9.15
N LEU A 198 2.00 13.34 -8.92
CA LEU A 198 2.18 14.79 -8.79
C LEU A 198 1.79 15.55 -10.07
N ARG A 199 2.13 15.01 -11.24
CA ARG A 199 1.71 15.60 -12.52
C ARG A 199 0.20 15.54 -12.71
N GLY A 200 -0.43 14.45 -12.30
CA GLY A 200 -1.89 14.29 -12.30
C GLY A 200 -2.57 15.30 -11.38
N MET A 201 -2.06 15.42 -10.15
CA MET A 201 -2.57 16.32 -9.13
C MET A 201 -2.52 17.78 -9.55
N ARG A 202 -1.51 18.21 -10.31
CA ARG A 202 -1.41 19.59 -10.83
C ARG A 202 -2.68 20.05 -11.56
N LYS A 203 -3.43 19.14 -12.20
CA LYS A 203 -4.70 19.47 -12.87
C LYS A 203 -5.80 19.92 -11.90
N PHE A 204 -5.69 19.56 -10.64
CA PHE A 204 -6.64 19.85 -9.56
C PHE A 204 -6.10 20.90 -8.57
N VAL A 205 -4.87 21.37 -8.76
CA VAL A 205 -4.26 22.44 -7.97
C VAL A 205 -4.61 23.77 -8.61
N ASP A 206 -5.40 24.61 -7.92
CA ASP A 206 -5.58 26.01 -8.31
C ASP A 206 -4.32 26.83 -7.94
N SER A 207 -4.12 27.99 -8.60
CA SER A 207 -2.93 28.83 -8.46
C SER A 207 -2.60 29.20 -7.00
N GLU A 208 -3.61 29.40 -6.16
CA GLU A 208 -3.42 29.73 -4.73
C GLU A 208 -2.81 28.54 -3.95
N SER A 209 -3.36 27.33 -4.14
CA SER A 209 -2.77 26.12 -3.55
C SER A 209 -1.42 25.75 -4.14
N GLU A 210 -1.15 26.11 -5.40
CA GLU A 210 0.17 25.90 -6.00
C GLU A 210 1.24 26.71 -5.25
N VAL A 211 0.92 27.96 -4.88
CA VAL A 211 1.82 28.81 -4.10
C VAL A 211 2.06 28.25 -2.70
N GLU A 212 1.04 27.72 -2.02
CA GLU A 212 1.18 27.08 -0.71
C GLU A 212 2.03 25.81 -0.76
N ILE A 213 1.83 24.97 -1.79
CA ILE A 213 2.64 23.76 -2.02
C ILE A 213 4.09 24.14 -2.32
N ILE A 214 4.33 25.12 -3.19
CA ILE A 214 5.69 25.58 -3.49
C ILE A 214 6.37 26.18 -2.25
N LYS A 215 5.64 26.96 -1.44
CA LYS A 215 6.17 27.56 -0.22
C LYS A 215 6.54 26.49 0.82
N SER A 216 5.70 25.48 1.00
CA SER A 216 5.98 24.35 1.91
C SER A 216 7.15 23.49 1.41
N LEU A 217 7.25 23.24 0.09
CA LEU A 217 8.41 22.56 -0.49
C LEU A 217 9.71 23.33 -0.25
N LYS A 218 9.73 24.64 -0.50
CA LYS A 218 10.90 25.48 -0.25
C LYS A 218 11.31 25.51 1.22
N ALA A 219 10.33 25.60 2.12
CA ALA A 219 10.59 25.58 3.57
C ALA A 219 11.22 24.26 4.03
N GLN A 220 10.92 23.14 3.35
CA GLN A 220 11.53 21.84 3.65
C GLN A 220 12.90 21.64 2.98
N GLU A 221 13.20 22.35 1.89
CA GLU A 221 14.55 22.39 1.31
C GLU A 221 15.52 23.26 2.13
N GLU A 222 15.03 24.31 2.79
CA GLU A 222 15.85 25.25 3.58
C GLU A 222 16.37 24.66 4.91
N TYR A 223 15.87 23.50 5.32
CA TYR A 223 16.23 22.82 6.58
C TYR A 223 17.15 21.60 6.39
N VAL A 224 17.65 21.37 5.16
CA VAL A 224 18.62 20.32 4.80
C VAL A 224 19.96 20.95 4.44
#